data_AF-A0A1C7W6S6-F1
#
_entry.id   AF-A0A1C7W6S6-F1
#
_cell.length_a   1.000
_cell.length_b   1.000
_cell.length_c   1.000
_cell.angle_alpha   90.00
_cell.angle_beta   90.00
_cell.angle_gamma   90.00
#
_symmetry.space_group_name_H-M   'P 1'
#
loop_
_entity.id
_entity.type
_entity.pdbx_description
1 polymer ?
#
loop_
_entity_poly.entity_id
_entity_poly.type
_entity_poly.pdbx_seq_one_letter_code
_entity_poly.pdbx_strand_id
1 'polypeptide(L)'
;MAVLAYCDYNPDNEYLFEVMCGVEQLARLTGQLHQGADQRKTYDPVLKALRDWERAGLIIILRGFDPETRQYKAMRIWVRPAFFDGMGISLAALRDTVTAFRRWLERKGLRETRHTLYARHVLRIANSNVAQLDNHHSLKLLLRTIRRAVVGEDVALLAEKARLVAAIQKKQQENPREAPPTAEGRYHRWRNTQPAAVYLPLERRFRQRYPGMSGEVWFQVLLDNLPGEV
;
A
#
# COMPACT_ATOMS: atom_id res chain seq x y z
N MET A 1 -16.00 1.66 -25.20
CA MET A 1 -15.56 2.94 -24.60
C MET A 1 -15.72 3.01 -23.07
N ALA A 2 -16.81 2.53 -22.46
CA ALA A 2 -17.04 2.67 -21.01
C ALA A 2 -15.92 2.09 -20.11
N VAL A 3 -15.36 0.92 -20.46
CA VAL A 3 -14.25 0.30 -19.70
C VAL A 3 -13.01 1.18 -19.68
N LEU A 4 -12.62 1.74 -20.82
CA LEU A 4 -11.47 2.64 -20.92
C LEU A 4 -11.73 4.00 -20.24
N ALA A 5 -12.96 4.51 -20.29
CA ALA A 5 -13.30 5.79 -19.69
C ALA A 5 -13.22 5.78 -18.14
N TYR A 6 -13.50 4.63 -17.52
CA TYR A 6 -13.42 4.42 -16.07
C TYR A 6 -12.15 3.70 -15.64
N CYS A 7 -11.23 3.48 -16.57
CA CYS A 7 -9.92 2.91 -16.30
C CYS A 7 -9.03 3.97 -15.62
N ASP A 8 -8.29 3.54 -14.60
CA ASP A 8 -7.30 4.39 -13.96
C ASP A 8 -5.96 4.33 -14.71
N TYR A 9 -5.49 5.49 -15.14
CA TYR A 9 -4.24 5.65 -15.89
C TYR A 9 -3.11 6.24 -15.04
N ASN A 10 -3.32 6.44 -13.74
CA ASN A 10 -2.33 7.08 -12.88
C ASN A 10 -1.10 6.17 -12.64
N PRO A 11 0.11 6.54 -13.12
CA PRO A 11 1.31 5.71 -12.94
C PRO A 11 1.84 5.64 -11.50
N ASP A 12 1.33 6.47 -10.59
CA ASP A 12 1.72 6.43 -9.18
C ASP A 12 1.11 5.19 -8.47
N ASN A 13 -0.08 4.74 -8.90
CA ASN A 13 -0.84 3.67 -8.26
C ASN A 13 -0.19 2.29 -8.44
N GLU A 14 -0.33 1.41 -7.44
CA GLU A 14 0.36 0.11 -7.40
C GLU A 14 0.06 -0.75 -8.65
N TYR A 15 -1.22 -0.83 -9.01
CA TYR A 15 -1.71 -1.59 -10.16
C TYR A 15 -2.28 -0.63 -11.20
N LEU A 16 -1.70 -0.65 -12.39
CA LEU A 16 -2.17 0.18 -13.50
C LEU A 16 -3.42 -0.39 -14.15
N PHE A 17 -4.19 0.50 -14.77
CA PHE A 17 -5.32 0.20 -15.62
C PHE A 17 -6.47 -0.57 -14.94
N GLU A 18 -6.69 -0.31 -13.65
CA GLU A 18 -7.85 -0.82 -12.94
C GLU A 18 -9.11 -0.08 -13.37
N VAL A 19 -10.19 -0.82 -13.66
CA VAL A 19 -11.51 -0.23 -13.93
C VAL A 19 -12.16 0.13 -12.61
N MET A 20 -12.35 1.43 -12.37
CA MET A 20 -12.85 1.97 -11.10
C MET A 20 -14.39 1.92 -10.98
N CYS A 21 -15.08 1.11 -11.77
CA CYS A 21 -16.54 0.95 -11.69
C CYS A 21 -16.95 -0.52 -11.78
N GLY A 22 -18.12 -0.83 -11.19
CA GLY A 22 -18.68 -2.18 -11.21
C GLY A 22 -19.33 -2.52 -12.54
N VAL A 23 -19.57 -3.81 -12.79
CA VAL A 23 -20.14 -4.30 -14.05
C VAL A 23 -21.55 -3.78 -14.32
N GLU A 24 -22.38 -3.63 -13.30
CA GLU A 24 -23.70 -3.01 -13.45
C GLU A 24 -23.60 -1.57 -13.97
N GLN A 25 -22.64 -0.79 -13.45
CA GLN A 25 -22.40 0.57 -13.92
C GLN A 25 -21.87 0.57 -15.35
N LEU A 26 -20.96 -0.34 -15.70
CA LEU A 26 -20.52 -0.53 -17.08
C LEU A 26 -21.70 -0.81 -18.00
N ALA A 27 -22.58 -1.74 -17.62
CA ALA A 27 -23.77 -2.10 -18.39
C ALA A 27 -24.68 -0.90 -18.62
N ARG A 28 -24.95 -0.12 -17.57
CA ARG A 28 -25.72 1.12 -17.66
C ARG A 28 -25.09 2.12 -18.64
N LEU A 29 -23.78 2.34 -18.55
CA LEU A 29 -23.04 3.26 -19.41
C LEU A 29 -23.03 2.82 -20.87
N THR A 30 -23.10 1.51 -21.13
CA THR A 30 -23.18 0.95 -22.47
C THR A 30 -24.61 0.80 -23.00
N GLY A 31 -25.64 1.16 -22.21
CA GLY A 31 -27.04 0.94 -22.58
C GLY A 31 -27.47 -0.53 -22.62
N GLN A 32 -26.73 -1.41 -21.96
CA GLN A 32 -26.94 -2.87 -21.92
C GLN A 32 -27.40 -3.34 -20.54
N LEU A 33 -27.88 -2.41 -19.71
CA LEU A 33 -28.53 -2.74 -18.44
C LEU A 33 -30.03 -2.90 -18.71
N HIS A 34 -30.52 -4.12 -18.61
CA HIS A 34 -31.93 -4.43 -18.77
C HIS A 34 -32.57 -4.58 -17.39
N GLN A 35 -33.75 -4.00 -17.20
CA GLN A 35 -34.56 -4.19 -16.01
C GLN A 35 -35.86 -4.88 -16.41
N GLY A 36 -36.08 -6.09 -15.89
CA GLY A 36 -37.33 -6.81 -16.11
C GLY A 36 -38.49 -6.24 -15.30
N ALA A 37 -39.71 -6.69 -15.60
CA ALA A 37 -40.92 -6.29 -14.85
C ALA A 37 -40.84 -6.61 -13.34
N ASP A 38 -40.07 -7.63 -12.97
CA ASP A 38 -39.79 -8.05 -11.59
C ASP A 38 -38.67 -7.23 -10.90
N GLN A 39 -38.33 -6.04 -11.42
CA GLN A 39 -37.19 -5.20 -11.03
C GLN A 39 -35.79 -5.85 -11.10
N ARG A 40 -35.68 -7.11 -11.53
CA ARG A 40 -34.40 -7.80 -11.72
C ARG A 40 -33.57 -7.12 -12.79
N LYS A 41 -32.33 -6.79 -12.44
CA LYS A 41 -31.34 -6.20 -13.34
C LYS A 41 -30.54 -7.31 -14.02
N THR A 42 -30.49 -7.27 -15.34
CA THR A 42 -29.76 -8.22 -16.18
C THR A 42 -28.79 -7.47 -17.07
N TYR A 43 -27.56 -7.97 -17.20
CA TYR A 43 -26.51 -7.36 -18.02
C TYR A 43 -25.61 -8.44 -18.66
N ASP A 44 -26.24 -9.54 -19.07
CA ASP A 44 -25.59 -10.71 -19.69
C ASP A 44 -24.75 -10.38 -20.93
N PRO A 45 -25.15 -9.47 -21.83
CA PRO A 45 -24.31 -9.08 -22.97
C PRO A 45 -22.94 -8.55 -22.52
N VAL A 46 -22.90 -7.75 -21.44
CA VAL A 46 -21.66 -7.22 -20.89
C VAL A 46 -20.83 -8.31 -20.23
N LEU A 47 -21.46 -9.21 -19.48
CA LEU A 47 -20.76 -10.35 -18.88
C LEU A 47 -20.12 -11.26 -19.93
N LYS A 48 -20.83 -11.51 -21.04
CA LYS A 48 -20.32 -12.30 -22.16
C LYS A 48 -19.15 -11.59 -22.85
N ALA A 49 -19.28 -10.31 -23.16
CA ALA A 49 -18.21 -9.51 -23.76
C ALA A 49 -16.95 -9.49 -22.89
N LEU A 50 -17.10 -9.29 -21.57
CA LEU A 50 -15.99 -9.33 -20.63
C LEU A 50 -15.31 -10.71 -20.60
N ARG A 51 -16.08 -11.80 -20.67
CA ARG A 51 -15.53 -13.16 -20.75
C ARG A 51 -14.75 -13.38 -22.04
N ASP A 52 -15.25 -12.87 -23.17
CA ASP A 52 -14.58 -12.99 -24.46
C ASP A 52 -13.27 -12.18 -24.49
N TRP A 53 -13.27 -10.97 -23.92
CA TRP A 53 -12.06 -10.15 -23.79
C TRP A 53 -11.03 -10.73 -22.83
N GLU A 54 -11.47 -11.37 -21.75
CA GLU A 54 -10.58 -12.09 -20.84
C GLU A 54 -9.94 -13.29 -21.55
N ARG A 55 -10.72 -14.08 -22.30
CA ARG A 55 -10.23 -15.22 -23.10
C ARG A 55 -9.25 -14.79 -24.19
N ALA A 56 -9.49 -13.63 -24.80
CA ALA A 56 -8.57 -13.03 -25.77
C ALA A 56 -7.31 -12.43 -25.11
N GLY A 57 -7.19 -12.46 -23.78
CA GLY A 57 -6.02 -11.92 -23.07
C GLY A 57 -5.93 -10.39 -23.12
N LEU A 58 -7.05 -9.69 -23.35
CA LEU A 58 -7.09 -8.23 -23.41
C LEU A 58 -7.37 -7.59 -22.04
N ILE A 59 -8.08 -8.30 -21.16
CA ILE A 59 -8.35 -7.86 -19.79
C ILE A 59 -8.04 -8.98 -18.79
N ILE A 60 -7.95 -8.62 -17.51
CA ILE A 60 -7.83 -9.55 -16.39
C ILE A 60 -9.03 -9.33 -15.48
N ILE A 61 -9.74 -10.40 -15.13
CA ILE A 61 -10.89 -10.33 -14.22
C ILE A 61 -10.60 -11.15 -12.97
N LEU A 62 -10.61 -10.49 -11.82
CA LEU A 62 -10.61 -11.16 -10.54
C LEU A 62 -12.06 -11.39 -10.10
N ARG A 63 -12.39 -12.67 -9.91
CA ARG A 63 -13.68 -13.12 -9.40
C ARG A 63 -13.49 -13.59 -7.96
N GLY A 64 -14.44 -13.26 -7.10
CA GLY A 64 -14.52 -13.78 -5.75
C GLY A 64 -15.79 -14.59 -5.59
N PHE A 65 -15.73 -15.63 -4.79
CA PHE A 65 -16.91 -16.37 -4.35
C PHE A 65 -16.94 -16.35 -2.83
N ASP A 66 -18.12 -16.09 -2.28
CA ASP A 66 -18.36 -16.14 -0.85
C ASP A 66 -19.02 -17.49 -0.51
N PRO A 67 -18.29 -18.40 0.17
CA PRO A 67 -18.82 -19.71 0.51
C PRO A 67 -19.93 -19.67 1.57
N GLU A 68 -19.96 -18.64 2.42
CA GLU A 68 -20.97 -18.51 3.48
C GLU A 68 -22.31 -18.07 2.90
N THR A 69 -22.30 -17.03 2.06
CA THR A 69 -23.53 -16.51 1.43
C THR A 69 -23.89 -17.24 0.12
N ARG A 70 -22.99 -18.11 -0.37
CA ARG A 70 -23.09 -18.80 -1.68
C ARG A 70 -23.31 -17.83 -2.85
N GLN A 71 -22.78 -16.62 -2.74
CA GLN A 71 -22.92 -15.58 -3.76
C GLN A 71 -21.57 -15.22 -4.37
N TYR A 72 -21.60 -14.83 -5.64
CA TYR A 72 -20.43 -14.26 -6.29
C TYR A 72 -20.19 -12.82 -5.83
N LYS A 73 -18.94 -12.52 -5.49
CA LYS A 73 -18.49 -11.17 -5.17
C LYS A 73 -18.41 -10.33 -6.44
N ALA A 74 -18.54 -9.01 -6.28
CA ALA A 74 -18.32 -8.09 -7.38
C ALA A 74 -16.89 -8.22 -7.94
N MET A 75 -16.78 -8.25 -9.26
CA MET A 75 -15.53 -8.50 -9.97
C MET A 75 -14.64 -7.25 -9.99
N ARG A 76 -13.32 -7.45 -9.98
CA ARG A 76 -12.34 -6.40 -10.31
C ARG A 76 -11.77 -6.66 -11.69
N ILE A 77 -11.55 -5.60 -12.46
CA ILE A 77 -11.13 -5.69 -13.86
C ILE A 77 -9.90 -4.82 -14.07
N TRP A 78 -8.89 -5.36 -14.74
CA TRP A 78 -7.73 -4.60 -15.22
C TRP A 78 -7.60 -4.74 -16.73
N VAL A 79 -7.27 -3.65 -17.40
CA VAL A 79 -7.00 -3.65 -18.84
C VAL A 79 -5.53 -3.97 -19.09
N ARG A 80 -5.25 -4.91 -20.00
CA ARG A 80 -3.87 -5.24 -20.39
C ARG A 80 -3.38 -4.31 -21.50
N PRO A 81 -2.06 -4.11 -21.64
CA PRO A 81 -1.48 -3.36 -22.76
C PRO A 81 -1.93 -3.87 -24.14
N ALA A 82 -2.13 -5.19 -24.28
CA ALA A 82 -2.64 -5.81 -25.51
C ALA A 82 -4.00 -5.27 -25.97
N PHE A 83 -4.84 -4.78 -25.06
CA PHE A 83 -6.10 -4.11 -25.41
C PHE A 83 -5.84 -2.84 -26.24
N PHE A 84 -4.81 -2.07 -25.87
CA PHE A 84 -4.42 -0.84 -26.57
C PHE A 84 -3.76 -1.15 -27.91
N ASP A 85 -2.97 -2.21 -27.96
CA ASP A 85 -2.37 -2.72 -29.20
C ASP A 85 -3.45 -3.12 -30.21
N GLY A 86 -4.50 -3.80 -29.76
CA GLY A 86 -5.69 -4.11 -30.57
C GLY A 86 -6.46 -2.89 -31.08
N MET A 87 -6.23 -1.71 -30.50
CA MET A 87 -6.76 -0.42 -30.99
C MET A 87 -5.75 0.36 -31.86
N GLY A 88 -4.60 -0.24 -32.18
CA GLY A 88 -3.52 0.39 -32.94
C GLY A 88 -2.59 1.29 -32.12
N ILE A 89 -2.65 1.23 -30.79
CA ILE A 89 -1.77 1.99 -29.89
C ILE A 89 -0.64 1.08 -29.44
N SER A 90 0.56 1.30 -29.98
CA SER A 90 1.75 0.55 -29.60
C SER A 90 2.10 0.76 -28.12
N LEU A 91 2.84 -0.20 -27.54
CA LEU A 91 3.30 -0.10 -26.15
C LEU A 91 4.14 1.18 -25.90
N ALA A 92 4.95 1.59 -26.89
CA ALA A 92 5.75 2.81 -26.80
C ALA A 92 4.86 4.06 -26.77
N ALA A 93 3.86 4.14 -27.65
CA ALA A 93 2.90 5.25 -27.64
C ALA A 93 2.07 5.28 -26.35
N LEU A 94 1.70 4.12 -25.81
CA LEU A 94 1.01 4.01 -24.53
C LEU A 94 1.88 4.53 -23.38
N ARG A 95 3.17 4.18 -23.35
CA ARG A 95 4.14 4.70 -22.38
C ARG A 95 4.24 6.22 -22.44
N ASP A 96 4.44 6.77 -23.63
CA ASP A 96 4.53 8.22 -23.83
C ASP A 96 3.26 8.93 -23.34
N THR A 97 2.10 8.36 -23.62
CA THR A 97 0.79 8.88 -23.18
C THR A 97 0.68 8.89 -21.65
N VAL A 98 1.06 7.80 -20.98
CA VAL A 98 1.02 7.70 -19.51
C VAL A 98 2.02 8.67 -18.87
N THR A 99 3.23 8.80 -19.42
CA THR A 99 4.23 9.77 -18.93
C THR A 99 3.77 11.21 -19.15
N ALA A 100 3.18 11.54 -20.30
CA ALA A 100 2.62 12.85 -20.58
C ALA A 100 1.45 13.18 -19.64
N PHE A 101 0.60 12.19 -19.35
CA PHE A 101 -0.49 12.32 -18.40
C PHE A 101 0.02 12.64 -16.99
N ARG A 102 1.06 11.95 -16.52
CA ARG A 102 1.72 12.26 -15.23
C ARG A 102 2.24 13.69 -15.18
N ARG A 103 3.00 14.12 -16.19
CA ARG A 103 3.53 15.49 -16.28
C ARG A 103 2.41 16.53 -16.32
N TRP A 104 1.28 16.19 -16.94
CA TRP A 104 0.09 17.05 -16.95
C TRP A 104 -0.56 17.15 -15.56
N LEU A 105 -0.69 16.03 -14.84
CA LEU A 105 -1.19 16.01 -13.45
C LEU A 105 -0.32 16.86 -12.52
N GLU A 106 1.01 16.74 -12.65
CA GLU A 106 1.99 17.53 -11.90
C GLU A 106 1.82 19.04 -12.18
N ARG A 107 1.79 19.44 -13.46
CA ARG A 107 1.60 20.85 -13.86
C ARG A 107 0.28 21.45 -13.40
N LYS A 108 -0.78 20.63 -13.28
CA LYS A 108 -2.11 21.06 -12.84
C LYS A 108 -2.34 20.95 -11.34
N GLY A 109 -1.37 20.41 -10.57
CA GLY A 109 -1.54 20.20 -9.13
C GLY A 109 -2.62 19.18 -8.77
N LEU A 110 -3.03 18.30 -9.71
CA LEU A 110 -4.16 17.38 -9.53
C LEU A 110 -3.77 16.02 -8.93
N ARG A 111 -2.50 15.85 -8.53
CA ARG A 111 -2.00 14.58 -7.98
C ARG A 111 -2.74 14.16 -6.72
N GLU A 112 -2.88 15.08 -5.76
CA GLU A 112 -3.58 14.81 -4.49
C GLU A 112 -5.06 14.49 -4.72
N THR A 113 -5.71 15.20 -5.65
CA THR A 113 -7.10 14.92 -6.03
C THR A 113 -7.25 13.52 -6.63
N ARG A 114 -6.31 13.08 -7.46
CA ARG A 114 -6.34 11.72 -8.03
C ARG A 114 -6.01 10.65 -7.00
N HIS A 115 -5.06 10.92 -6.11
CA HIS A 115 -4.74 10.03 -5.01
C HIS A 115 -5.94 9.84 -4.06
N THR A 116 -6.63 10.91 -3.70
CA THR A 116 -7.84 10.86 -2.86
C THR A 116 -8.99 10.12 -3.55
N LEU A 117 -9.18 10.29 -4.87
CA LEU A 117 -10.17 9.52 -5.62
C LEU A 117 -9.86 8.02 -5.64
N TYR A 118 -8.60 7.65 -5.84
CA TYR A 118 -8.19 6.25 -5.79
C TYR A 118 -8.32 5.66 -4.38
N ALA A 119 -7.96 6.41 -3.33
CA ALA A 119 -8.15 5.98 -1.95
C ALA A 119 -9.64 5.74 -1.63
N ARG A 120 -10.54 6.62 -2.09
CA ARG A 120 -12.00 6.41 -1.96
C ARG A 120 -12.47 5.16 -2.69
N HIS A 121 -11.91 4.86 -3.86
CA HIS A 121 -12.20 3.62 -4.59
C HIS A 121 -11.74 2.38 -3.82
N VAL A 122 -10.55 2.39 -3.25
CA VAL A 122 -10.04 1.29 -2.41
C VAL A 122 -10.91 1.10 -1.17
N LEU A 123 -11.30 2.18 -0.49
CA LEU A 123 -12.21 2.11 0.65
C LEU A 123 -13.59 1.55 0.26
N ARG A 124 -14.12 1.96 -0.90
CA ARG A 124 -15.36 1.39 -1.43
C ARG A 124 -15.23 -0.10 -1.68
N ILE A 125 -14.10 -0.55 -2.24
CA ILE A 125 -13.82 -1.99 -2.44
C ILE A 125 -13.77 -2.71 -1.10
N ALA A 126 -13.07 -2.17 -0.11
CA ALA A 126 -12.94 -2.77 1.22
C ALA A 126 -14.29 -2.91 1.95
N ASN A 127 -15.16 -1.91 1.80
CA ASN A 127 -16.48 -1.87 2.42
C ASN A 127 -17.56 -2.63 1.63
N SER A 128 -17.27 -3.07 0.41
CA SER A 128 -18.21 -3.79 -0.46
C SER A 128 -17.81 -5.26 -0.56
N ASN A 129 -18.76 -6.15 -0.87
CA ASN A 129 -18.45 -7.55 -1.14
C ASN A 129 -17.81 -7.71 -2.55
N VAL A 130 -16.62 -7.14 -2.73
CA VAL A 130 -15.81 -7.16 -3.96
C VAL A 130 -14.67 -8.15 -3.78
N ALA A 131 -14.22 -8.75 -4.88
CA ALA A 131 -13.09 -9.67 -4.86
C ALA A 131 -11.80 -8.99 -4.34
N GLN A 132 -11.22 -9.54 -3.26
CA GLN A 132 -10.01 -9.03 -2.63
C GLN A 132 -8.74 -9.58 -3.28
N LEU A 133 -7.69 -8.76 -3.33
CA LEU A 133 -6.42 -9.14 -3.96
C LEU A 133 -5.46 -9.83 -2.98
N ASP A 134 -5.77 -9.88 -1.68
CA ASP A 134 -4.81 -10.20 -0.61
C ASP A 134 -4.13 -11.54 -0.81
N ASN A 135 -4.90 -12.57 -1.14
CA ASN A 135 -4.41 -13.95 -1.29
C ASN A 135 -3.91 -14.28 -2.71
N HIS A 136 -3.93 -13.34 -3.66
CA HIS A 136 -3.59 -13.58 -5.07
C HIS A 136 -2.18 -13.10 -5.43
N HIS A 137 -1.16 -13.80 -4.95
CA HIS A 137 0.24 -13.44 -5.19
C HIS A 137 0.64 -13.43 -6.67
N SER A 138 0.22 -14.43 -7.45
CA SER A 138 0.52 -14.51 -8.89
C SER A 138 -0.08 -13.35 -9.68
N LEU A 139 -1.31 -12.97 -9.36
CA LEU A 139 -1.98 -11.83 -9.98
C LEU A 139 -1.28 -10.51 -9.62
N LYS A 140 -0.91 -10.31 -8.35
CA LYS A 140 -0.12 -9.14 -7.92
C LYS A 140 1.19 -9.02 -8.71
N LEU A 141 1.89 -10.13 -8.90
CA LEU A 141 3.13 -10.16 -9.69
C LEU A 141 2.86 -9.79 -11.14
N LEU A 142 1.84 -10.38 -11.78
CA LEU A 142 1.47 -10.06 -13.16
C LEU A 142 1.14 -8.58 -13.35
N LEU A 143 0.33 -7.99 -12.45
CA LEU A 143 -0.03 -6.58 -12.52
C LEU A 143 1.18 -5.66 -12.33
N ARG A 144 2.11 -6.02 -11.44
CA ARG A 144 3.39 -5.31 -11.28
C ARG A 144 4.26 -5.41 -12.53
N THR A 145 4.29 -6.57 -13.20
CA THR A 145 5.00 -6.74 -14.47
C THR A 145 4.40 -5.87 -15.57
N ILE A 146 3.07 -5.81 -15.67
CA ILE A 146 2.36 -4.92 -16.61
C ILE A 146 2.74 -3.46 -16.33
N ARG A 147 2.74 -3.03 -15.06
CA ARG A 147 3.16 -1.68 -14.69
C ARG A 147 4.59 -1.40 -15.14
N ARG A 148 5.53 -2.31 -14.87
CA ARG A 148 6.93 -2.19 -15.29
C ARG A 148 7.07 -2.12 -16.81
N ALA A 149 6.27 -2.85 -17.56
CA ALA A 149 6.31 -2.80 -19.02
C ALA A 149 5.84 -1.44 -19.57
N VAL A 150 4.82 -0.83 -18.97
CA VAL A 150 4.23 0.43 -19.45
C VAL A 150 5.00 1.66 -18.96
N VAL A 151 5.24 1.77 -17.65
CA VAL A 151 5.96 2.93 -17.09
C VAL A 151 7.46 2.81 -17.35
N GLY A 152 7.95 1.58 -17.56
CA GLY A 152 9.34 1.21 -17.40
C GLY A 152 9.70 1.06 -15.92
N GLU A 153 10.94 0.66 -15.68
CA GLU A 153 11.65 1.15 -14.50
C GLU A 153 11.84 2.64 -14.72
N ASP A 154 10.94 3.46 -14.19
CA ASP A 154 11.11 4.92 -14.20
C ASP A 154 12.47 5.22 -13.54
N VAL A 155 13.50 5.47 -14.35
CA VAL A 155 14.86 5.82 -13.90
C VAL A 155 14.79 7.03 -12.97
N ALA A 156 13.82 7.93 -13.22
CA ALA A 156 13.51 9.06 -12.35
C ALA A 156 12.90 8.65 -11.00
N LEU A 157 12.01 7.65 -10.95
CA LEU A 157 11.34 7.21 -9.72
C LEU A 157 12.22 6.26 -8.90
N LEU A 158 13.09 5.47 -9.56
CA LEU A 158 14.19 4.76 -8.92
C LEU A 158 15.25 5.73 -8.41
N ALA A 159 15.62 6.76 -9.17
CA ALA A 159 16.55 7.80 -8.71
C ALA A 159 15.97 8.63 -7.56
N GLU A 160 14.68 8.92 -7.57
CA GLU A 160 13.99 9.66 -6.52
C GLU A 160 13.82 8.82 -5.26
N LYS A 161 13.46 7.53 -5.40
CA LYS A 161 13.50 6.56 -4.29
C LYS A 161 14.91 6.40 -3.73
N ALA A 162 15.93 6.28 -4.58
CA ALA A 162 17.32 6.20 -4.16
C ALA A 162 17.77 7.48 -3.44
N ARG A 163 17.37 8.66 -3.91
CA ARG A 163 17.62 9.95 -3.26
C ARG A 163 16.93 10.05 -1.90
N LEU A 164 15.67 9.62 -1.80
CA LEU A 164 14.91 9.63 -0.54
C LEU A 164 15.49 8.63 0.46
N VAL A 165 15.85 7.43 0.02
CA VAL A 165 16.54 6.43 0.85
C VAL A 165 17.91 6.95 1.30
N ALA A 166 18.69 7.55 0.41
CA ALA A 166 19.97 8.17 0.75
C ALA A 166 19.80 9.37 1.72
N ALA A 167 18.74 10.16 1.59
CA ALA A 167 18.43 11.24 2.51
C ALA A 167 17.99 10.74 3.90
N ILE A 168 17.23 9.63 3.95
CA ILE A 168 16.88 8.96 5.21
C ILE A 168 18.14 8.36 5.86
N GLN A 169 18.98 7.68 5.08
CA GLN A 169 20.25 7.13 5.57
C GLN A 169 21.21 8.23 6.04
N LYS A 170 21.31 9.34 5.32
CA LYS A 170 22.07 10.51 5.76
C LYS A 170 21.49 11.11 7.03
N LYS A 171 20.18 11.29 7.14
CA LYS A 171 19.56 11.74 8.41
C LYS A 171 19.79 10.75 9.56
N GLN A 172 19.83 9.45 9.28
CA GLN A 172 20.16 8.40 10.26
C GLN A 172 21.64 8.38 10.64
N GLN A 173 22.54 8.80 9.74
CA GLN A 173 23.98 8.93 9.98
C GLN A 173 24.38 10.28 10.61
N GLU A 174 23.65 11.35 10.28
CA GLU A 174 23.80 12.71 10.80
C GLU A 174 23.17 12.87 12.19
N ASN A 175 22.23 11.99 12.57
CA ASN A 175 22.01 11.73 14.00
C ASN A 175 23.28 11.04 14.52
N PRO A 176 24.11 11.71 15.33
CA PRO A 176 25.21 11.02 15.97
C PRO A 176 24.58 9.90 16.79
N ARG A 177 25.19 8.70 16.74
CA ARG A 177 24.97 7.63 17.72
C ARG A 177 24.67 8.28 19.06
N GLU A 178 23.50 7.95 19.65
CA GLU A 178 23.10 8.40 20.98
C GLU A 178 24.36 8.47 21.86
N ALA A 179 24.61 9.62 22.48
CA ALA A 179 25.72 9.76 23.42
C ALA A 179 25.74 8.53 24.33
N PRO A 180 26.93 7.95 24.64
CA PRO A 180 27.01 6.73 25.44
C PRO A 180 26.08 6.88 26.64
N PRO A 181 25.15 5.94 26.88
CA PRO A 181 24.03 6.17 27.78
C PRO A 181 24.56 6.60 29.13
N THR A 182 24.09 7.76 29.58
CA THR A 182 24.36 8.34 30.91
C THR A 182 24.19 7.24 31.96
N ALA A 183 24.93 7.31 33.08
CA ALA A 183 24.82 6.27 34.13
C ALA A 183 23.34 6.00 34.53
N GLU A 184 22.53 7.05 34.54
CA GLU A 184 21.06 6.99 34.69
C GLU A 184 20.37 6.13 33.64
N GLY A 185 20.64 6.36 32.35
CA GLY A 185 20.06 5.60 31.24
C GLY A 185 20.44 4.12 31.28
N ARG A 186 21.68 3.80 31.67
CA ARG A 186 22.13 2.41 31.86
C ARG A 186 21.41 1.73 33.02
N TYR A 187 21.28 2.40 34.16
CA TYR A 187 20.56 1.87 35.31
C TYR A 187 19.07 1.65 35.00
N HIS A 188 18.41 2.61 34.33
CA HIS A 188 17.00 2.46 33.94
C HIS A 188 16.75 1.33 32.95
N ARG A 189 17.66 1.10 31.99
CA ARG A 189 17.58 -0.06 31.10
C ARG A 189 17.65 -1.37 31.89
N TRP A 190 18.61 -1.50 32.81
CA TRP A 190 18.70 -2.67 33.69
C TRP A 190 17.44 -2.82 34.57
N ARG A 191 17.00 -1.75 35.23
CA ARG A 191 15.81 -1.72 36.08
C ARG A 191 14.56 -2.22 35.35
N ASN A 192 14.40 -1.84 34.09
CA ASN A 192 13.25 -2.25 33.27
C ASN A 192 13.27 -3.74 32.88
N THR A 193 14.43 -4.41 32.99
CA THR A 193 14.55 -5.86 32.75
C THR A 193 14.34 -6.70 34.01
N GLN A 194 14.41 -6.10 35.20
CA GLN A 194 14.42 -6.83 36.47
C GLN A 194 13.10 -6.66 37.25
N PRO A 195 12.65 -7.69 37.99
CA PRO A 195 11.49 -7.58 38.87
C PRO A 195 11.70 -6.56 40.00
N ALA A 196 10.62 -5.95 40.47
CA ALA A 196 10.64 -4.96 41.55
C ALA A 196 11.28 -5.45 42.86
N ALA A 197 11.23 -6.75 43.12
CA ALA A 197 11.87 -7.37 44.28
C ALA A 197 13.40 -7.23 44.29
N VAL A 198 14.03 -7.04 43.13
CA VAL A 198 15.50 -6.98 43.00
C VAL A 198 16.03 -5.57 43.21
N TYR A 199 15.45 -4.56 42.56
CA TYR A 199 16.00 -3.20 42.60
C TYR A 199 15.50 -2.37 43.80
N LEU A 200 14.30 -2.63 44.34
CA LEU A 200 13.76 -1.84 45.46
C LEU A 200 14.57 -1.98 46.76
N PRO A 201 15.01 -3.19 47.18
CA PRO A 201 15.86 -3.33 48.36
C PRO A 201 17.23 -2.68 48.17
N LEU A 202 17.79 -2.76 46.96
CA LEU A 202 19.06 -2.13 46.61
C LEU A 202 18.96 -0.61 46.77
N GLU A 203 17.98 0.03 46.12
CA GLU A 203 17.78 1.48 46.22
C GLU A 203 17.55 1.94 47.67
N ARG A 204 16.72 1.21 48.44
CA ARG A 204 16.45 1.53 49.85
C ARG A 204 17.72 1.45 50.71
N ARG A 205 18.52 0.40 50.54
CA ARG A 205 19.78 0.22 51.29
C ARG A 205 20.77 1.34 51.00
N PHE A 206 20.96 1.70 49.72
CA PHE A 206 21.90 2.74 49.34
C PHE A 206 21.42 4.13 49.74
N ARG A 207 20.11 4.38 49.73
CA ARG A 207 19.53 5.66 50.14
C ARG A 207 19.62 5.89 51.66
N GLN A 208 19.54 4.82 52.45
CA GLN A 208 19.82 4.86 53.89
C GLN A 208 21.31 5.11 54.20
N ARG A 209 22.21 4.55 53.38
CA ARG A 209 23.65 4.64 53.59
C ARG A 209 24.26 5.96 53.11
N TYR A 210 23.66 6.61 52.11
CA TYR A 210 24.13 7.87 51.54
C TYR A 210 22.98 8.87 51.30
N PRO A 211 22.40 9.47 52.36
CA PRO A 211 21.20 10.31 52.26
C PRO A 211 21.36 11.65 51.53
N GLY A 212 22.55 11.99 51.01
CA GLY A 212 22.84 13.25 50.30
C GLY A 212 23.31 13.10 48.84
N MET A 213 23.40 11.88 48.30
CA MET A 213 23.86 11.66 46.93
C MET A 213 22.71 11.84 45.92
N SER A 214 22.96 12.59 44.84
CA SER A 214 22.00 12.80 43.75
C SER A 214 22.71 12.95 42.41
N GLY A 215 21.96 12.81 41.31
CA GLY A 215 22.49 12.95 39.96
C GLY A 215 23.29 11.73 39.47
N GLU A 216 24.24 11.96 38.56
CA GLU A 216 24.94 10.90 37.83
C GLU A 216 25.81 9.99 38.72
N VAL A 217 26.36 10.54 39.81
CA VAL A 217 27.16 9.81 40.80
C VAL A 217 26.32 8.75 41.53
N TRP A 218 25.06 9.05 41.82
CA TRP A 218 24.14 8.09 42.43
C TRP A 218 23.92 6.87 41.53
N PHE A 219 23.70 7.10 40.24
CA PHE A 219 23.47 6.03 39.28
C PHE A 219 24.74 5.22 38.99
N GLN A 220 25.93 5.83 39.03
CA GLN A 220 27.18 5.07 38.95
C GLN A 220 27.36 4.12 40.13
N VAL A 221 27.12 4.58 41.36
CA VAL A 221 27.21 3.73 42.56
C VAL A 221 26.23 2.56 42.49
N LEU A 222 25.01 2.78 41.98
CA LEU A 222 24.05 1.71 41.77
C LEU A 222 24.49 0.70 40.70
N LEU A 223 25.10 1.17 39.61
CA LEU A 223 25.64 0.30 38.56
C LEU A 223 26.82 -0.55 39.04
N ASP A 224 27.70 0.02 39.88
CA ASP A 224 28.86 -0.70 40.42
C ASP A 224 28.46 -1.77 41.45
N ASN A 225 27.25 -1.65 42.01
CA ASN A 225 26.72 -2.54 43.04
C ASN A 225 25.51 -3.35 42.55
N LEU A 226 25.37 -3.51 41.23
CA LEU A 226 24.37 -4.42 40.69
C LEU A 226 24.63 -5.83 41.24
N PRO A 227 23.58 -6.55 41.66
CA PRO A 227 23.75 -7.95 42.03
C PRO A 227 24.28 -8.70 40.80
N GLY A 228 25.53 -9.18 40.89
CA GLY A 228 26.08 -10.07 39.86
C GLY A 228 25.18 -11.28 39.71
N GLU A 229 24.99 -11.72 38.47
CA GLU A 229 24.21 -12.92 38.15
C GLU A 229 24.67 -14.09 39.04
N VAL A 230 23.74 -14.61 39.85
CA VAL A 230 23.82 -15.94 40.47
C VAL A 230 22.98 -16.88 39.63
#